data_AF-A0A1X0RAF9-F1
#
_entry.id   AF-A0A1X0RAF9-F1
#
_cell.length_a   1.000
_cell.length_b   1.000
_cell.length_c   1.000
_cell.angle_alpha   90.00
_cell.angle_beta   90.00
_cell.angle_gamma   90.00
#
_symmetry.space_group_name_H-M   'P 1'
#
loop_
_entity.id
_entity.type
_entity.pdbx_description
1 polymer ?
#
loop_
_entity_poly.entity_id
_entity_poly.type
_entity_poly.pdbx_seq_one_letter_code
_entity_poly.pdbx_strand_id
1 'polypeptide(L)'
;MNNGLERYVIQRRPIPLELLHIYLPRYDPSIHNRRSSSLVLPYLTNNNPNNTMMVASAGGSGMHVRASTDIAAYMNAQANAEMDEENNSCYPLTIQHLGRPSLHITLFATSPAIRKSWMDKIKSQQEELNKKKPVFEPVPVFNGHEFLEINKINHFITFNAGQQYLLAADDGVYVGHHHYKHLDTRPHKALSLERVTQVQAIECNQTLLVLADKSLWEYPLDVVNGKPELQPQGRLIQTHVPFFYYGTCLQRTMVCIPKISTLSSIISAYEPIKRIYDTNATPHLQHNVNSGKRQSLVNKILSLRSSTSLGDSNLRKIKDCYVPCEAYAVELSATMMLITTSRGVIMVDMRTDQPQQLLNPADKNLSFIMEREKEPTALNLRQSTKRIAIFRAPRNHYFICYDGN
;
A
#
# COMPACT_ATOMS: atom_id res chain seq x y z
N MET A 1 -36.78 51.30 -27.12
CA MET A 1 -37.09 49.86 -27.02
C MET A 1 -35.78 49.14 -26.67
N ASN A 2 -35.58 48.81 -25.39
CA ASN A 2 -34.39 48.08 -24.93
C ASN A 2 -34.63 46.59 -25.13
N ASN A 3 -33.92 45.97 -26.07
CA ASN A 3 -33.92 44.52 -26.25
C ASN A 3 -33.21 43.87 -25.05
N GLY A 4 -33.98 43.47 -24.05
CA GLY A 4 -33.53 42.67 -22.92
C GLY A 4 -33.16 41.27 -23.40
N LEU A 5 -31.89 41.06 -23.76
CA LEU A 5 -31.35 39.72 -23.97
C LEU A 5 -31.26 39.01 -22.62
N GLU A 6 -32.12 38.01 -22.41
CA GLU A 6 -32.02 37.10 -21.26
C GLU A 6 -30.67 36.37 -21.30
N ARG A 7 -29.85 36.58 -20.27
CA ARG A 7 -28.59 35.84 -20.07
C ARG A 7 -28.81 34.78 -19.02
N TYR A 8 -28.72 33.52 -19.42
CA TYR A 8 -28.73 32.38 -18.50
C TYR A 8 -27.32 32.19 -17.92
N VAL A 9 -27.16 32.39 -16.60
CA VAL A 9 -25.92 32.07 -15.89
C VAL A 9 -26.02 30.64 -15.38
N ILE A 10 -25.36 29.71 -16.07
CA ILE A 10 -25.25 28.31 -15.62
C ILE A 10 -24.14 28.25 -14.57
N GLN A 11 -24.51 28.28 -13.29
CA GLN A 11 -23.56 28.04 -12.19
C GLN A 11 -23.42 26.54 -11.96
N ARG A 12 -22.22 26.00 -12.20
CA ARG A 12 -21.89 24.64 -11.77
C ARG A 12 -21.76 24.62 -10.24
N ARG A 13 -22.10 23.49 -9.61
CA ARG A 13 -21.90 23.33 -8.17
C ARG A 13 -20.42 23.60 -7.83
N PRO A 14 -20.13 24.36 -6.76
CA PRO A 14 -18.75 24.58 -6.31
C PRO A 14 -18.04 23.25 -6.06
N ILE A 15 -16.76 23.19 -6.42
CA ILE A 15 -15.93 22.01 -6.11
C ILE A 15 -15.69 22.00 -4.60
N PRO A 16 -16.00 20.90 -3.89
CA PRO A 16 -15.70 20.77 -2.46
C PRO A 16 -14.22 21.00 -2.20
N LEU A 17 -13.90 21.77 -1.16
CA LEU A 17 -12.52 22.13 -0.85
C LEU A 17 -11.67 20.88 -0.51
N GLU A 18 -12.30 19.85 0.05
CA GLU A 18 -11.72 18.56 0.40
C GLU A 18 -11.20 17.79 -0.84
N LEU A 19 -11.71 18.12 -2.03
CA LEU A 19 -11.31 17.53 -3.30
C LEU A 19 -10.27 18.36 -4.06
N LEU A 20 -9.68 19.37 -3.44
CA LEU A 20 -8.63 20.19 -4.03
C LEU A 20 -7.25 19.77 -3.52
N HIS A 21 -6.33 19.51 -4.43
CA HIS A 21 -4.92 19.30 -4.15
C HIS A 21 -4.12 20.54 -4.55
N ILE A 22 -3.27 21.02 -3.65
CA ILE A 22 -2.49 22.25 -3.86
C ILE A 22 -1.01 21.89 -3.84
N TYR A 23 -0.32 22.27 -4.91
CA TYR A 23 1.12 22.05 -5.02
C TYR A 23 1.82 23.23 -5.69
N LEU A 24 3.12 23.31 -5.45
CA LEU A 24 3.99 24.24 -6.15
C LEU A 24 4.41 23.59 -7.47
N PRO A 25 4.15 24.20 -8.62
CA PRO A 25 4.65 23.66 -9.89
C PRO A 25 6.18 23.61 -9.85
N ARG A 26 6.76 22.54 -10.40
CA ARG A 26 8.20 22.45 -10.58
C ARG A 26 8.64 23.60 -11.50
N TYR A 27 9.79 24.20 -11.22
CA TYR A 27 10.32 25.31 -12.02
C TYR A 27 10.42 24.88 -13.49
N ASP A 28 9.54 25.45 -14.31
CA ASP A 28 9.53 25.24 -15.75
C ASP A 28 9.77 26.62 -16.39
N PRO A 29 10.92 26.83 -17.06
CA PRO A 29 11.27 28.12 -17.66
C PRO A 29 10.27 28.57 -18.75
N SER A 30 9.38 27.68 -19.23
CA SER A 30 8.30 28.05 -20.14
C SER A 30 7.16 28.85 -19.48
N ILE A 31 7.05 28.83 -18.14
CA ILE A 31 5.99 29.53 -17.39
C ILE A 31 6.20 31.05 -17.42
N HIS A 32 7.46 31.53 -17.40
CA HIS A 32 7.76 32.96 -17.53
C HIS A 32 7.51 33.52 -18.94
N ASN A 33 7.47 32.66 -19.97
CA ASN A 33 7.19 33.07 -21.34
C ASN A 33 5.69 33.18 -21.69
N ARG A 34 4.79 32.75 -20.80
CA ARG A 34 3.35 32.98 -20.98
C ARG A 34 2.95 34.31 -20.36
N ARG A 35 3.29 35.38 -21.07
CA ARG A 35 2.68 36.70 -20.84
C ARG A 35 1.16 36.53 -20.77
N SER A 36 0.60 36.95 -19.64
CA SER A 36 -0.82 37.01 -19.40
C SER A 36 -1.49 37.89 -20.44
N SER A 37 -2.22 37.28 -21.36
CA SER A 37 -3.35 37.92 -22.01
C SER A 37 -4.41 36.85 -22.26
N SER A 38 -5.65 37.21 -21.94
CA SER A 38 -6.89 36.45 -22.09
C SER A 38 -7.20 35.38 -21.03
N LEU A 39 -8.19 35.71 -20.19
CA LEU A 39 -9.13 34.75 -19.63
C LEU A 39 -9.87 34.10 -20.82
N VAL A 40 -9.41 32.92 -21.27
CA VAL A 40 -10.21 32.08 -22.18
C VAL A 40 -10.64 30.86 -21.41
N LEU A 41 -11.90 30.89 -20.96
CA LEU A 41 -12.66 29.69 -20.63
C LEU A 41 -12.75 28.83 -21.90
N PRO A 42 -12.36 27.54 -21.89
CA PRO A 42 -12.63 26.65 -23.01
C PRO A 42 -14.13 26.31 -22.97
N TYR A 43 -14.96 27.16 -23.58
CA TYR A 43 -16.32 26.81 -23.92
C TYR A 43 -16.30 25.91 -25.16
N LEU A 44 -16.86 24.71 -24.98
CA LEU A 44 -17.27 23.82 -26.06
C LEU A 44 -18.33 24.53 -26.90
N THR A 45 -18.07 24.72 -28.20
CA THR A 45 -19.14 24.92 -29.19
C THR A 45 -18.81 24.11 -30.44
N ASN A 46 -19.43 22.94 -30.55
CA ASN A 46 -19.64 22.25 -31.81
C ASN A 46 -21.12 22.41 -32.17
N ASN A 47 -21.44 22.98 -33.33
CA ASN A 47 -22.72 22.83 -34.04
C ASN A 47 -22.64 23.48 -35.44
N ASN A 48 -22.31 22.66 -36.46
CA ASN A 48 -22.92 22.43 -37.80
C ASN A 48 -23.58 23.59 -38.63
N PRO A 49 -23.93 23.37 -39.92
CA PRO A 49 -23.27 22.70 -41.06
C PRO A 49 -23.24 23.62 -42.32
N ASN A 50 -22.65 23.14 -43.42
CA ASN A 50 -22.73 23.68 -44.80
C ASN A 50 -21.89 24.93 -45.15
N ASN A 51 -20.68 24.70 -45.66
CA ASN A 51 -20.39 25.15 -47.03
C ASN A 51 -19.32 24.26 -47.70
N THR A 52 -19.64 23.87 -48.92
CA THR A 52 -18.92 22.96 -49.81
C THR A 52 -18.03 23.71 -50.81
N MET A 53 -17.07 22.97 -51.38
CA MET A 53 -16.30 23.22 -52.63
C MET A 53 -15.13 24.22 -52.51
N MET A 54 -13.94 24.07 -53.11
CA MET A 54 -13.44 23.24 -54.22
C MET A 54 -11.95 22.86 -54.04
N VAL A 55 -11.59 21.78 -54.74
CA VAL A 55 -10.28 21.20 -55.03
C VAL A 55 -9.56 21.94 -56.17
N ALA A 56 -8.22 22.00 -56.15
CA ALA A 56 -7.27 21.80 -57.29
C ALA A 56 -5.86 22.26 -56.84
N SER A 57 -4.91 21.38 -56.52
CA SER A 57 -4.02 20.57 -57.38
C SER A 57 -2.69 21.24 -57.76
N ALA A 58 -1.63 20.47 -57.54
CA ALA A 58 -0.30 20.49 -58.16
C ALA A 58 0.81 21.40 -57.58
N GLY A 59 1.82 20.76 -56.99
CA GLY A 59 3.22 21.18 -57.08
C GLY A 59 3.93 21.47 -55.76
N GLY A 60 4.86 20.58 -55.36
CA GLY A 60 6.03 20.99 -54.57
C GLY A 60 6.09 20.53 -53.11
N SER A 61 6.94 19.52 -52.87
CA SER A 61 7.79 19.32 -51.69
C SER A 61 7.23 19.60 -50.30
N GLY A 62 6.99 18.51 -49.55
CA GLY A 62 6.63 18.56 -48.14
C GLY A 62 7.72 19.14 -47.23
N MET A 63 7.29 19.99 -46.30
CA MET A 63 8.03 20.33 -45.09
C MET A 63 7.17 19.98 -43.87
N HIS A 64 7.49 18.83 -43.26
CA HIS A 64 7.15 18.57 -41.87
C HIS A 64 8.02 19.48 -40.99
N VAL A 65 7.40 20.37 -40.21
CA VAL A 65 8.12 21.11 -39.16
C VAL A 65 8.45 20.11 -38.05
N ARG A 66 9.68 19.61 -38.07
CA ARG A 66 10.31 18.90 -36.95
C ARG A 66 10.60 19.91 -35.84
N ALA A 67 10.22 19.57 -34.61
CA ALA A 67 10.75 20.22 -33.42
C ALA A 67 12.24 19.86 -33.30
N SER A 68 13.12 20.80 -33.64
CA SER A 68 14.56 20.65 -33.44
C SER A 68 14.92 21.05 -32.01
N THR A 69 15.58 20.13 -31.32
CA THR A 69 16.31 20.34 -30.07
C THR A 69 17.64 21.01 -30.36
N ASP A 70 17.70 22.34 -30.36
CA ASP A 70 18.97 23.07 -30.46
C ASP A 70 19.50 23.43 -29.06
N ILE A 71 20.51 22.68 -28.64
CA ILE A 71 21.29 22.85 -27.39
C ILE A 71 21.95 24.24 -27.30
N ALA A 72 22.11 24.95 -28.42
CA ALA A 72 22.65 26.31 -28.46
C ALA A 72 21.76 27.35 -27.74
N ALA A 73 20.43 27.13 -27.68
CA ALA A 73 19.52 28.01 -26.94
C ALA A 73 19.67 27.88 -25.40
N TYR A 74 20.16 26.73 -24.91
CA TYR A 74 20.40 26.50 -23.48
C TYR A 74 21.65 27.20 -22.97
N MET A 75 22.70 27.31 -23.80
CA MET A 75 23.96 27.95 -23.43
C MET A 75 23.87 29.49 -23.43
N ASN A 76 23.12 30.07 -24.37
CA ASN A 76 22.89 31.53 -24.40
C ASN A 76 21.91 32.03 -23.33
N ALA A 77 21.09 31.15 -22.74
CA ALA A 77 20.22 31.49 -21.62
C ALA A 77 20.97 31.58 -20.27
N GLN A 78 22.13 30.94 -20.14
CA GLN A 78 22.96 31.03 -18.92
C GLN A 78 23.83 32.30 -18.88
N ALA A 79 24.14 32.91 -20.03
CA ALA A 79 24.99 34.10 -20.09
C ALA A 79 24.25 35.43 -19.82
N ASN A 80 22.92 35.44 -19.89
CA ASN A 80 22.09 36.63 -19.68
C ASN A 80 21.22 36.56 -18.41
N ALA A 81 21.52 35.65 -17.47
CA ALA A 81 20.73 35.45 -16.26
C ALA A 81 21.11 36.36 -15.08
N GLU A 82 21.99 37.35 -15.27
CA GLU A 82 22.49 38.21 -14.17
C GLU A 82 21.98 39.66 -14.20
N MET A 83 21.01 40.04 -15.05
CA MET A 83 20.56 41.45 -15.14
C MET A 83 19.05 41.71 -15.18
N ASP A 84 18.17 40.77 -14.83
CA ASP A 84 16.70 41.02 -14.78
C ASP A 84 15.99 40.37 -13.57
N GLU A 85 16.66 40.19 -12.43
CA GLU A 85 16.05 39.55 -11.24
C GLU A 85 15.09 40.44 -10.42
N GLU A 86 15.04 41.75 -10.65
CA GLU A 86 14.32 42.65 -9.72
C GLU A 86 12.86 42.99 -10.07
N ASN A 87 12.32 42.64 -11.26
CA ASN A 87 11.05 43.26 -11.68
C ASN A 87 9.90 42.34 -12.13
N ASN A 88 9.97 41.02 -11.90
CA ASN A 88 8.77 40.18 -12.09
C ASN A 88 8.78 38.84 -11.32
N SER A 89 9.06 38.86 -10.02
CA SER A 89 9.00 37.69 -9.15
C SER A 89 7.55 37.24 -8.93
N CYS A 90 7.04 36.46 -9.88
CA CYS A 90 5.70 35.89 -9.85
C CYS A 90 5.76 34.54 -9.13
N TYR A 91 5.01 34.36 -8.03
CA TYR A 91 5.09 33.14 -7.22
C TYR A 91 3.92 32.20 -7.53
N PRO A 92 4.10 31.15 -8.36
CA PRO A 92 3.00 30.30 -8.79
C PRO A 92 2.52 29.36 -7.68
N LEU A 93 1.22 29.06 -7.72
CA LEU A 93 0.48 28.14 -6.87
C LEU A 93 -0.53 27.39 -7.74
N THR A 94 -0.44 26.07 -7.83
CA THR A 94 -1.36 25.27 -8.63
C THR A 94 -2.39 24.57 -7.76
N ILE A 95 -3.66 24.74 -8.12
CA ILE A 95 -4.82 24.06 -7.54
C ILE A 95 -5.30 23.01 -8.54
N GLN A 96 -5.41 21.78 -8.09
CA GLN A 96 -5.86 20.64 -8.87
C GLN A 96 -7.12 20.04 -8.25
N HIS A 97 -8.18 19.88 -9.03
CA HIS A 97 -9.32 19.08 -8.63
C HIS A 97 -8.99 17.59 -8.71
N LEU A 98 -9.17 16.88 -7.60
CA LEU A 98 -9.03 15.43 -7.49
C LEU A 98 -10.22 14.74 -8.18
N GLY A 99 -9.94 14.07 -9.30
CA GLY A 99 -10.96 13.37 -10.10
C GLY A 99 -10.68 13.51 -11.59
N ARG A 100 -11.39 12.75 -12.44
CA ARG A 100 -11.34 12.90 -13.90
C ARG A 100 -12.65 13.50 -14.42
N PRO A 101 -12.59 14.57 -15.25
CA PRO A 101 -11.40 15.29 -15.68
C PRO A 101 -10.82 16.16 -14.55
N SER A 102 -9.49 16.16 -14.40
CA SER A 102 -8.82 17.00 -13.41
C SER A 102 -8.70 18.41 -13.95
N LEU A 103 -9.24 19.38 -13.19
CA LEU A 103 -9.07 20.79 -13.48
C LEU A 103 -7.79 21.27 -12.81
N HIS A 104 -6.88 21.87 -13.56
CA HIS A 104 -5.65 22.47 -13.05
C HIS A 104 -5.71 23.99 -13.26
N ILE A 105 -5.57 24.76 -12.17
CA ILE A 105 -5.56 26.21 -12.19
C ILE A 105 -4.28 26.67 -11.52
N THR A 106 -3.42 27.38 -12.24
CA THR A 106 -2.24 28.04 -11.66
C THR A 106 -2.56 29.50 -11.39
N LEU A 107 -2.51 29.88 -10.13
CA LEU A 107 -2.63 31.25 -9.64
C LEU A 107 -1.24 31.76 -9.28
N PHE A 108 -1.07 33.07 -9.26
CA PHE A 108 0.20 33.69 -8.92
C PHE A 108 0.05 34.64 -7.74
N ALA A 109 0.93 34.51 -6.76
CA ALA A 109 1.02 35.42 -5.63
C ALA A 109 2.08 36.50 -5.89
N THR A 110 1.90 37.65 -5.26
CA THR A 110 2.80 38.81 -5.33
C THR A 110 4.03 38.68 -4.43
N SER A 111 4.02 37.75 -3.48
CA SER A 111 5.17 37.47 -2.61
C SER A 111 5.17 36.00 -2.16
N PRO A 112 6.33 35.45 -1.76
CA PRO A 112 6.42 34.06 -1.30
C PRO A 112 5.71 33.89 0.05
N ALA A 113 5.68 34.94 0.88
CA ALA A 113 4.96 34.95 2.15
C ALA A 113 3.44 34.86 1.95
N ILE A 114 2.90 35.59 0.96
CA ILE A 114 1.46 35.54 0.61
C ILE A 114 1.10 34.16 0.06
N ARG A 115 1.95 33.58 -0.80
CA ARG A 115 1.75 32.20 -1.30
C ARG A 115 1.66 31.19 -0.16
N LYS A 116 2.61 31.24 0.78
CA LYS A 116 2.63 30.35 1.95
C LYS A 116 1.38 30.55 2.81
N SER A 117 0.98 31.80 3.08
CA SER A 117 -0.25 32.09 3.83
C SER A 117 -1.50 31.50 3.17
N TRP A 118 -1.61 31.58 1.84
CA TRP A 118 -2.72 30.94 1.12
C TRP A 118 -2.70 29.42 1.24
N MET A 119 -1.53 28.80 1.09
CA MET A 119 -1.39 27.34 1.26
C MET A 119 -1.79 26.90 2.67
N ASP A 120 -1.29 27.58 3.69
CA ASP A 120 -1.57 27.26 5.09
C ASP A 120 -3.05 27.46 5.43
N LYS A 121 -3.67 28.54 4.94
CA LYS A 121 -5.12 28.80 5.11
C LYS A 121 -5.98 27.73 4.46
N ILE A 122 -5.67 27.34 3.22
CA ILE A 122 -6.48 26.33 2.52
C ILE A 122 -6.32 24.97 3.19
N LYS A 123 -5.09 24.57 3.56
CA LYS A 123 -4.85 23.34 4.32
C LYS A 123 -5.60 23.33 5.66
N SER A 124 -5.52 24.41 6.42
CA SER A 124 -6.23 24.55 7.69
C SER A 124 -7.75 24.42 7.51
N GLN A 125 -8.31 25.04 6.47
CA GLN A 125 -9.74 24.92 6.17
C GLN A 125 -10.13 23.50 5.75
N GLN A 126 -9.30 22.81 4.96
CA GLN A 126 -9.51 21.41 4.58
C GLN A 126 -9.50 20.50 5.81
N GLU A 127 -8.56 20.69 6.73
CA GLU A 127 -8.50 19.96 7.99
C GLU A 127 -9.74 20.19 8.86
N GLU A 128 -10.23 21.43 8.96
CA GLU A 128 -11.44 21.74 9.72
C GLU A 128 -12.69 21.08 9.13
N LEU A 129 -12.82 21.07 7.79
CA LEU A 129 -13.93 20.40 7.11
C LEU A 129 -13.87 18.88 7.31
N ASN A 130 -12.68 18.29 7.19
CA ASN A 130 -12.46 16.87 7.44
C ASN A 130 -12.78 16.49 8.90
N LYS A 131 -12.47 17.36 9.87
CA LYS A 131 -12.82 17.17 11.29
C LYS A 131 -14.33 17.27 11.55
N LYS A 132 -15.06 18.10 10.79
CA LYS A 132 -16.53 18.25 10.93
C LYS A 132 -17.30 17.05 10.37
N LYS A 133 -16.73 16.35 9.38
CA LYS A 133 -17.32 15.16 8.75
C LYS A 133 -16.29 14.04 8.67
N PRO A 134 -15.86 13.50 9.82
CA PRO A 134 -14.90 12.40 9.81
C PRO A 134 -15.57 11.19 9.15
N VAL A 135 -14.90 10.59 8.16
CA VAL A 135 -15.35 9.33 7.54
C VAL A 135 -15.21 8.17 8.53
N PHE A 136 -14.25 8.27 9.44
CA PHE A 136 -13.97 7.27 10.47
C PHE A 136 -13.84 7.97 11.83
N GLU A 137 -14.44 7.37 12.85
CA GLU A 137 -14.28 7.81 14.24
C GLU A 137 -13.12 7.04 14.88
N PRO A 138 -12.03 7.71 15.30
CA PRO A 138 -10.95 7.04 16.01
C PRO A 138 -11.43 6.72 17.44
N VAL A 139 -11.40 5.44 17.80
CA VAL A 139 -11.70 4.98 19.17
C VAL A 139 -10.39 4.68 19.89
N PRO A 140 -10.05 5.38 20.99
CA PRO A 140 -8.84 5.09 21.75
C PRO A 140 -8.97 3.71 22.41
N VAL A 141 -7.90 2.93 22.31
CA VAL A 141 -7.84 1.56 22.85
C VAL A 141 -7.38 1.55 24.32
N PHE A 142 -6.66 2.58 24.77
CA PHE A 142 -6.27 2.79 26.16
C PHE A 142 -6.08 4.28 26.44
N ASN A 143 -6.25 4.68 27.69
CA ASN A 143 -6.08 6.07 28.14
C ASN A 143 -4.60 6.42 28.34
N GLY A 144 -4.11 7.44 27.62
CA GLY A 144 -2.80 8.08 27.88
C GLY A 144 -1.66 7.72 26.92
N HIS A 145 -0.71 8.65 26.79
CA HIS A 145 0.51 8.50 25.99
C HIS A 145 1.62 7.68 26.67
N GLU A 146 1.47 7.32 27.96
CA GLU A 146 2.54 6.71 28.76
C GLU A 146 3.05 5.36 28.23
N PHE A 147 2.20 4.58 27.56
CA PHE A 147 2.64 3.31 26.95
C PHE A 147 3.57 3.53 25.75
N LEU A 148 3.39 4.64 25.03
CA LEU A 148 4.10 4.96 23.79
C LEU A 148 5.41 5.71 24.02
N GLU A 149 5.62 6.32 25.19
CA GLU A 149 6.81 7.14 25.46
C GLU A 149 8.12 6.34 25.49
N ILE A 150 8.05 5.04 25.79
CA ILE A 150 9.24 4.19 25.94
C ILE A 150 9.33 3.13 24.83
N ASN A 151 8.21 2.74 24.21
CA ASN A 151 8.16 1.55 23.37
C ASN A 151 7.37 1.76 22.08
N LYS A 152 8.05 1.61 20.95
CA LYS A 152 7.45 1.78 19.63
C LYS A 152 6.58 0.56 19.30
N ILE A 153 5.34 0.83 18.91
CA ILE A 153 4.43 -0.20 18.40
C ILE A 153 4.68 -0.38 16.91
N ASN A 154 5.01 -1.61 16.50
CA ASN A 154 5.30 -1.98 15.12
C ASN A 154 4.09 -2.61 14.40
N HIS A 155 3.22 -3.30 15.14
CA HIS A 155 2.05 -3.98 14.57
C HIS A 155 0.90 -4.07 15.57
N PHE A 156 -0.33 -4.00 15.05
CA PHE A 156 -1.56 -4.09 15.82
C PHE A 156 -2.51 -5.07 15.14
N ILE A 157 -3.06 -6.02 15.89
CA ILE A 157 -4.16 -6.87 15.41
C ILE A 157 -5.22 -7.03 16.49
N THR A 158 -6.43 -7.38 16.06
CA THR A 158 -7.52 -7.79 16.96
C THR A 158 -7.80 -9.27 16.81
N PHE A 159 -8.23 -9.92 17.89
CA PHE A 159 -8.65 -11.31 17.89
C PHE A 159 -9.82 -11.50 18.87
N ASN A 160 -10.37 -12.71 18.98
CA ASN A 160 -11.51 -13.04 19.80
C ASN A 160 -12.73 -12.18 19.47
N ALA A 161 -13.10 -12.17 18.18
CA ALA A 161 -14.17 -11.34 17.62
C ALA A 161 -14.02 -9.82 17.93
N GLY A 162 -12.77 -9.35 18.09
CA GLY A 162 -12.46 -7.94 18.36
C GLY A 162 -12.45 -7.57 19.85
N GLN A 163 -12.77 -8.49 20.76
CA GLN A 163 -12.76 -8.22 22.21
C GLN A 163 -11.36 -8.00 22.76
N GLN A 164 -10.34 -8.57 22.10
CA GLN A 164 -8.94 -8.47 22.51
C GLN A 164 -8.08 -7.98 21.35
N TYR A 165 -6.91 -7.43 21.69
CA TYR A 165 -5.91 -6.99 20.72
C TYR A 165 -4.50 -7.40 21.14
N LEU A 166 -3.63 -7.52 20.14
CA LEU A 166 -2.20 -7.76 20.30
C LEU A 166 -1.41 -6.58 19.75
N LEU A 167 -0.37 -6.20 20.49
CA LEU A 167 0.62 -5.20 20.07
C LEU A 167 1.96 -5.89 19.91
N ALA A 168 2.57 -5.76 18.73
CA ALA A 168 3.99 -6.02 18.56
C ALA A 168 4.75 -4.73 18.91
N ALA A 169 5.67 -4.82 19.85
CA ALA A 169 6.53 -3.72 20.24
C ALA A 169 8.01 -4.13 20.19
N ASP A 170 8.92 -3.16 20.32
CA ASP A 170 10.35 -3.44 20.22
C ASP A 170 10.87 -4.38 21.32
N ASP A 171 10.19 -4.51 22.44
CA ASP A 171 10.60 -5.34 23.59
C ASP A 171 9.68 -6.53 23.90
N GLY A 172 8.67 -6.80 23.06
CA GLY A 172 7.79 -7.95 23.25
C GLY A 172 6.43 -7.84 22.60
N VAL A 173 5.56 -8.79 22.99
CA VAL A 173 4.16 -8.87 22.58
C VAL A 173 3.28 -8.52 23.77
N TYR A 174 2.37 -7.57 23.58
CA TYR A 174 1.40 -7.16 24.59
C TYR A 174 -0.02 -7.52 24.19
N VAL A 175 -0.87 -7.76 25.18
CA VAL A 175 -2.27 -8.11 25.01
C VAL A 175 -3.11 -7.10 25.78
N GLY A 176 -4.19 -6.63 25.17
CA GLY A 176 -5.19 -5.84 25.87
C GLY A 176 -6.61 -6.18 25.43
N HIS A 177 -7.58 -5.53 26.08
CA HIS A 177 -9.00 -5.81 25.93
C HIS A 177 -9.73 -4.54 25.48
N HIS A 178 -10.64 -4.66 24.51
CA HIS A 178 -11.49 -3.56 24.01
C HIS A 178 -12.73 -3.31 24.88
N HIS A 179 -12.84 -3.94 26.04
CA HIS A 179 -14.07 -3.82 26.83
C HIS A 179 -14.17 -2.44 27.48
N TYR A 180 -15.31 -1.76 27.31
CA TYR A 180 -15.58 -0.41 27.84
C TYR A 180 -15.41 -0.30 29.38
N LYS A 181 -15.44 -1.43 30.09
CA LYS A 181 -15.18 -1.51 31.53
C LYS A 181 -13.69 -1.57 31.90
N HIS A 182 -12.82 -1.77 30.91
CA HIS A 182 -11.38 -2.00 31.06
C HIS A 182 -10.54 -0.98 30.27
N LEU A 183 -11.10 0.17 29.86
CA LEU A 183 -10.37 1.27 29.19
C LEU A 183 -9.18 1.79 30.00
N ASP A 184 -9.23 1.67 31.34
CA ASP A 184 -8.12 2.01 32.25
C ASP A 184 -7.11 0.87 32.42
N THR A 185 -7.37 -0.31 31.85
CA THR A 185 -6.49 -1.48 31.99
C THR A 185 -5.40 -1.42 30.92
N ARG A 186 -4.16 -1.17 31.36
CA ARG A 186 -3.00 -1.16 30.47
C ARG A 186 -2.80 -2.53 29.81
N PRO A 187 -2.39 -2.58 28.53
CA PRO A 187 -2.01 -3.83 27.91
C PRO A 187 -0.88 -4.51 28.71
N HIS A 188 -1.01 -5.80 28.99
CA HIS A 188 0.00 -6.56 29.70
C HIS A 188 0.96 -7.24 28.72
N LYS A 189 2.24 -7.35 29.08
CA LYS A 189 3.23 -8.08 28.28
C LYS A 189 2.97 -9.58 28.44
N ALA A 190 2.81 -10.30 27.33
CA ALA A 190 2.65 -11.75 27.30
C ALA A 190 3.94 -12.47 26.92
N LEU A 191 4.73 -11.91 25.99
CA LEU A 191 6.01 -12.47 25.55
C LEU A 191 7.11 -11.40 25.62
N SER A 192 8.27 -11.79 26.12
CA SER A 192 9.49 -10.97 26.10
C SER A 192 10.37 -11.42 24.94
N LEU A 193 10.37 -10.62 23.86
CA LEU A 193 11.12 -10.88 22.62
C LEU A 193 11.65 -9.55 22.08
N GLU A 194 12.87 -9.56 21.57
CA GLU A 194 13.46 -8.35 21.00
C GLU A 194 12.99 -8.11 19.56
N ARG A 195 12.76 -6.84 19.22
CA ARG A 195 12.49 -6.34 17.87
C ARG A 195 11.31 -7.06 17.23
N VAL A 196 10.17 -7.12 17.92
CA VAL A 196 8.96 -7.74 17.37
C VAL A 196 8.35 -6.81 16.33
N THR A 197 8.29 -7.28 15.08
CA THR A 197 7.83 -6.47 13.94
C THR A 197 6.41 -6.81 13.50
N GLN A 198 5.99 -8.07 13.61
CA GLN A 198 4.64 -8.52 13.23
C GLN A 198 4.13 -9.63 14.15
N VAL A 199 2.82 -9.65 14.36
CA VAL A 199 2.11 -10.69 15.13
C VAL A 199 0.82 -11.08 14.43
N GLN A 200 0.45 -12.35 14.52
CA GLN A 200 -0.82 -12.86 14.00
C GLN A 200 -1.39 -13.96 14.89
N ALA A 201 -2.62 -13.77 15.37
CA ALA A 201 -3.41 -14.81 16.01
C ALA A 201 -4.20 -15.62 14.96
N ILE A 202 -4.10 -16.94 15.00
CA ILE A 202 -4.84 -17.89 14.15
C ILE A 202 -5.76 -18.70 15.06
N GLU A 203 -6.96 -18.17 15.28
CA GLU A 203 -7.91 -18.66 16.31
C GLU A 203 -8.38 -20.10 16.05
N CYS A 204 -8.62 -20.46 14.79
CA CYS A 204 -9.07 -21.81 14.42
C CYS A 204 -8.03 -22.91 14.74
N ASN A 205 -6.75 -22.53 14.79
CA ASN A 205 -5.62 -23.42 15.07
C ASN A 205 -5.08 -23.26 16.49
N GLN A 206 -5.56 -22.28 17.25
CA GLN A 206 -5.01 -21.89 18.56
C GLN A 206 -3.50 -21.62 18.48
N THR A 207 -3.09 -20.89 17.46
CA THR A 207 -1.68 -20.56 17.17
C THR A 207 -1.46 -19.05 17.17
N LEU A 208 -0.35 -18.60 17.76
CA LEU A 208 0.18 -17.26 17.65
C LEU A 208 1.48 -17.28 16.85
N LEU A 209 1.53 -16.53 15.75
CA LEU A 209 2.75 -16.30 14.98
C LEU A 209 3.38 -14.98 15.41
N VAL A 210 4.68 -14.99 15.64
CA VAL A 210 5.44 -13.82 16.09
C VAL A 210 6.70 -13.68 15.24
N LEU A 211 6.84 -12.57 14.52
CA LEU A 211 8.06 -12.22 13.81
C LEU A 211 8.90 -11.30 14.69
N ALA A 212 10.03 -11.82 15.18
CA ALA A 212 10.96 -11.11 16.06
C ALA A 212 12.39 -11.32 15.56
N ASP A 213 13.16 -10.23 15.48
CA ASP A 213 14.53 -10.22 14.94
C ASP A 213 14.70 -11.03 13.63
N LYS A 214 13.80 -10.78 12.66
CA LYS A 214 13.74 -11.49 11.36
C LYS A 214 13.57 -13.02 11.46
N SER A 215 13.17 -13.53 12.61
CA SER A 215 12.89 -14.94 12.85
C SER A 215 11.40 -15.11 13.14
N LEU A 216 10.76 -16.00 12.40
CA LEU A 216 9.34 -16.30 12.56
C LEU A 216 9.19 -17.45 13.57
N TRP A 217 8.49 -17.16 14.65
CA TRP A 217 8.23 -18.08 15.76
C TRP A 217 6.75 -18.44 15.82
N GLU A 218 6.50 -19.67 16.27
CA GLU A 218 5.19 -20.22 16.56
C GLU A 218 5.04 -20.44 18.07
N TYR A 219 3.94 -19.93 18.63
CA TYR A 219 3.53 -20.13 20.02
C TYR A 219 2.09 -20.67 20.05
N PRO A 220 1.69 -21.43 21.10
CA PRO A 220 0.28 -21.70 21.34
C PRO A 220 -0.44 -20.38 21.65
N LEU A 221 -1.70 -20.22 21.22
CA LEU A 221 -2.43 -18.96 21.44
C LEU A 221 -2.65 -18.67 22.93
N ASP A 222 -2.68 -19.69 23.79
CA ASP A 222 -2.87 -19.55 25.24
C ASP A 222 -1.78 -18.71 25.94
N VAL A 223 -0.63 -18.47 25.29
CA VAL A 223 0.40 -17.56 25.83
C VAL A 223 -0.11 -16.13 26.08
N VAL A 224 -1.19 -15.73 25.39
CA VAL A 224 -1.81 -14.41 25.60
C VAL A 224 -2.38 -14.24 27.00
N ASN A 225 -2.65 -15.33 27.72
CA ASN A 225 -3.13 -15.32 29.11
C ASN A 225 -1.97 -15.36 30.12
N GLY A 226 -0.75 -15.64 29.65
CA GLY A 226 0.43 -15.82 30.48
C GLY A 226 1.13 -14.50 30.86
N LYS A 227 2.21 -14.66 31.62
CA LYS A 227 3.17 -13.59 31.90
C LYS A 227 4.52 -13.95 31.26
N PRO A 228 5.39 -12.95 31.01
CA PRO A 228 6.66 -13.19 30.32
C PRO A 228 7.60 -14.13 31.09
N GLU A 229 7.50 -14.20 32.41
CA GLU A 229 8.31 -15.11 33.24
C GLU A 229 7.93 -16.59 33.04
N LEU A 230 6.71 -16.85 32.57
CA LEU A 230 6.15 -18.18 32.34
C LEU A 230 6.02 -18.50 30.85
N GLN A 231 6.68 -17.71 29.99
CA GLN A 231 6.55 -17.90 28.55
C GLN A 231 7.09 -19.27 28.11
N PRO A 232 6.35 -20.03 27.29
CA PRO A 232 6.85 -21.30 26.77
C PRO A 232 7.96 -21.08 25.74
N GLN A 233 8.75 -22.12 25.48
CA GLN A 233 9.73 -22.07 24.40
C GLN A 233 9.01 -21.98 23.05
N GLY A 234 9.18 -20.87 22.35
CA GLY A 234 8.68 -20.68 21.01
C GLY A 234 9.33 -21.65 20.04
N ARG A 235 8.56 -22.08 19.04
CA ARG A 235 9.06 -22.95 17.98
C ARG A 235 9.50 -22.10 16.79
N LEU A 236 10.77 -22.21 16.41
CA LEU A 236 11.28 -21.53 15.23
C LEU A 236 10.70 -22.18 13.95
N ILE A 237 10.08 -21.37 13.09
CA ILE A 237 9.60 -21.78 11.77
C ILE A 237 10.67 -21.51 10.71
N GLN A 238 11.14 -20.26 10.63
CA GLN A 238 12.07 -19.82 9.60
C GLN A 238 12.84 -18.57 10.05
N THR A 239 14.11 -18.47 9.65
CA THR A 239 14.95 -17.29 9.86
C THR A 239 15.04 -16.44 8.59
N HIS A 240 15.55 -15.20 8.72
CA HIS A 240 15.65 -14.22 7.63
C HIS A 240 14.31 -13.93 6.94
N VAL A 241 13.22 -13.93 7.71
CA VAL A 241 11.89 -13.58 7.24
C VAL A 241 11.73 -12.06 7.31
N PRO A 242 11.52 -11.38 6.17
CA PRO A 242 11.40 -9.92 6.14
C PRO A 242 10.03 -9.45 6.64
N PHE A 243 8.98 -10.18 6.30
CA PHE A 243 7.60 -10.02 6.75
C PHE A 243 6.85 -11.32 6.50
N PHE A 244 5.64 -11.47 7.02
CA PHE A 244 4.71 -12.51 6.59
C PHE A 244 3.31 -11.91 6.37
N TYR A 245 2.47 -12.63 5.63
CA TYR A 245 1.08 -12.24 5.40
C TYR A 245 0.14 -13.39 5.76
N TYR A 246 -0.93 -13.09 6.50
CA TYR A 246 -2.00 -14.03 6.81
C TYR A 246 -3.28 -13.60 6.11
N GLY A 247 -3.93 -14.51 5.41
CA GLY A 247 -5.20 -14.24 4.75
C GLY A 247 -5.86 -15.47 4.18
N THR A 248 -6.96 -15.28 3.45
CA THR A 248 -7.71 -16.37 2.84
C THR A 248 -7.60 -16.34 1.33
N CYS A 249 -7.31 -17.49 0.72
CA CYS A 249 -7.37 -17.69 -0.72
C CYS A 249 -7.93 -19.07 -1.02
N LEU A 250 -8.73 -19.22 -2.08
CA LEU A 250 -9.39 -20.48 -2.44
C LEU A 250 -10.17 -21.11 -1.27
N GLN A 251 -10.82 -20.27 -0.46
CA GLN A 251 -11.55 -20.65 0.76
C GLN A 251 -10.69 -21.34 1.83
N ARG A 252 -9.36 -21.19 1.78
CA ARG A 252 -8.43 -21.70 2.78
C ARG A 252 -7.64 -20.55 3.41
N THR A 253 -7.40 -20.66 4.71
CA THR A 253 -6.47 -19.77 5.42
C THR A 253 -5.04 -20.11 5.03
N MET A 254 -4.24 -19.11 4.72
CA MET A 254 -2.85 -19.26 4.31
C MET A 254 -1.96 -18.27 5.05
N VAL A 255 -0.75 -18.73 5.35
CA VAL A 255 0.37 -17.91 5.82
C VAL A 255 1.40 -17.86 4.70
N CYS A 256 1.66 -16.67 4.15
CA CYS A 256 2.65 -16.44 3.12
C CYS A 256 3.96 -15.94 3.74
N ILE A 257 5.05 -16.67 3.49
CA ILE A 257 6.39 -16.37 3.99
C ILE A 257 7.31 -16.16 2.77
N PRO A 258 7.70 -14.92 2.47
CA PRO A 258 8.61 -14.60 1.38
C PRO A 258 10.08 -14.84 1.76
N LYS A 259 10.84 -15.31 0.78
CA LYS A 259 12.30 -15.23 0.71
C LYS A 259 12.64 -14.25 -0.40
N ILE A 260 13.22 -13.11 -0.02
CA ILE A 260 13.41 -11.97 -0.91
C ILE A 260 14.87 -11.88 -1.32
N SER A 261 15.11 -11.71 -2.61
CA SER A 261 16.40 -11.29 -3.16
C SER A 261 16.14 -10.25 -4.26
N THR A 262 17.17 -9.48 -4.59
CA THR A 262 17.08 -8.40 -5.58
C THR A 262 16.74 -8.92 -6.99
N LEU A 263 17.24 -10.11 -7.33
CA LEU A 263 17.07 -10.74 -8.64
C LEU A 263 15.82 -11.64 -8.72
N SER A 264 15.45 -12.28 -7.62
CA SER A 264 14.31 -13.18 -7.57
C SER A 264 13.78 -13.31 -6.14
N SER A 265 12.45 -13.42 -6.00
CA SER A 265 11.81 -13.70 -4.72
C SER A 265 10.92 -14.94 -4.84
N ILE A 266 10.83 -15.69 -3.74
CA ILE A 266 9.98 -16.88 -3.62
C ILE A 266 9.01 -16.63 -2.49
N ILE A 267 7.71 -16.70 -2.77
CA ILE A 267 6.65 -16.58 -1.77
C ILE A 267 6.11 -17.97 -1.50
N SER A 268 6.45 -18.53 -0.33
CA SER A 268 5.96 -19.82 0.11
C SER A 268 4.65 -19.65 0.88
N ALA A 269 3.57 -20.27 0.42
CA ALA A 269 2.26 -20.28 1.07
C ALA A 269 2.07 -21.58 1.88
N TYR A 270 1.64 -21.43 3.13
CA TYR A 270 1.44 -22.52 4.09
C TYR A 270 0.00 -22.55 4.61
N GLU A 271 -0.54 -23.75 4.80
CA GLU A 271 -1.81 -23.99 5.46
C GLU A 271 -1.58 -24.23 6.96
N PRO A 272 -2.24 -23.48 7.85
CA PRO A 272 -2.27 -23.80 9.27
C PRO A 272 -3.03 -25.12 9.52
N ILE A 273 -2.36 -26.12 10.08
CA ILE A 273 -2.95 -27.41 10.48
C ILE A 273 -3.41 -27.32 11.94
N LYS A 274 -4.63 -27.77 12.21
CA LYS A 274 -5.12 -27.89 13.59
C LYS A 274 -4.49 -29.11 14.23
N ARG A 275 -3.77 -28.95 15.34
CA ARG A 275 -3.39 -30.10 16.15
C ARG A 275 -4.65 -30.66 16.81
N ILE A 276 -5.05 -31.85 16.39
CA ILE A 276 -5.93 -32.68 17.19
C ILE A 276 -5.04 -33.21 18.31
N TYR A 277 -5.12 -32.59 19.48
CA TYR A 277 -4.64 -33.26 20.68
C TYR A 277 -5.63 -34.40 20.93
N ASP A 278 -5.17 -35.64 20.78
CA ASP A 278 -5.92 -36.79 21.28
C ASP A 278 -6.06 -36.59 22.80
N THR A 279 -7.23 -36.11 23.23
CA THR A 279 -7.59 -35.92 24.64
C THR A 279 -7.71 -37.25 25.41
N ASN A 280 -7.44 -38.37 24.76
CA ASN A 280 -7.38 -39.70 25.36
C ASN A 280 -5.97 -40.09 25.84
N ALA A 281 -4.95 -39.26 25.62
CA ALA A 281 -3.65 -39.44 26.27
C ALA A 281 -3.68 -38.74 27.64
N THR A 282 -4.39 -39.35 28.60
CA THR A 282 -4.11 -39.13 30.03
C THR A 282 -2.60 -39.28 30.26
N PRO A 283 -1.92 -38.33 30.91
CA PRO A 283 -0.53 -38.49 31.33
C PRO A 283 -0.52 -39.41 32.55
N HIS A 284 -0.85 -40.68 32.34
CA HIS A 284 -0.68 -41.68 33.36
C HIS A 284 0.79 -42.10 33.33
N LEU A 285 1.52 -41.75 34.39
CA LEU A 285 2.78 -42.40 34.75
C LEU A 285 2.59 -43.91 34.60
N GLN A 286 3.17 -44.50 33.55
CA GLN A 286 3.21 -45.95 33.40
C GLN A 286 4.64 -46.39 33.21
N HIS A 287 5.16 -46.79 34.37
CA HIS A 287 6.13 -47.83 34.56
C HIS A 287 6.03 -48.93 33.50
N ASN A 288 7.20 -49.24 32.97
CA ASN A 288 7.53 -50.35 32.12
C ASN A 288 6.91 -51.67 32.58
N VAL A 289 6.03 -52.30 31.77
CA VAL A 289 5.83 -53.75 31.75
C VAL A 289 5.43 -54.22 30.34
N ASN A 290 6.22 -55.16 29.81
CA ASN A 290 5.96 -55.98 28.64
C ASN A 290 4.55 -56.61 28.61
N SER A 291 3.81 -56.44 27.51
CA SER A 291 3.00 -57.53 26.95
C SER A 291 2.67 -57.26 25.49
N GLY A 292 2.99 -58.24 24.64
CA GLY A 292 2.93 -58.13 23.20
C GLY A 292 1.52 -58.11 22.65
N LYS A 293 1.26 -57.19 21.72
CA LYS A 293 0.29 -57.34 20.63
C LYS A 293 0.81 -56.55 19.43
N ARG A 294 1.06 -57.28 18.34
CA ARG A 294 1.52 -56.76 17.05
C ARG A 294 0.56 -55.67 16.55
N GLN A 295 0.96 -54.42 16.66
CA GLN A 295 0.35 -53.33 15.91
C GLN A 295 1.32 -52.83 14.84
N SER A 296 0.73 -52.71 13.65
CA SER A 296 1.32 -52.54 12.33
C SER A 296 2.45 -51.50 12.25
N LEU A 297 3.64 -51.97 11.89
CA LEU A 297 4.80 -51.15 11.50
C LEU A 297 4.57 -50.38 10.19
N VAL A 298 3.47 -50.62 9.47
CA VAL A 298 3.18 -50.02 8.17
C VAL A 298 2.70 -48.57 8.30
N ASN A 299 2.03 -48.22 9.40
CA ASN A 299 1.57 -46.84 9.63
C ASN A 299 2.69 -45.89 10.08
N LYS A 300 3.85 -46.42 10.53
CA LYS A 300 5.05 -45.62 10.83
C LYS A 300 5.89 -45.28 9.59
N ILE A 301 5.77 -46.07 8.52
CA ILE A 301 6.63 -45.90 7.33
C ILE A 301 6.02 -44.93 6.31
N LEU A 302 4.69 -44.75 6.33
CA LEU A 302 4.03 -43.75 5.48
C LEU A 302 4.14 -42.30 6.02
N SER A 303 4.45 -42.14 7.32
CA SER A 303 4.79 -40.84 7.93
C SER A 303 6.28 -40.47 7.81
N LEU A 304 7.12 -41.38 7.32
CA LEU A 304 8.57 -41.17 7.20
C LEU A 304 9.02 -40.75 5.79
N ARG A 305 8.17 -40.82 4.76
CA ARG A 305 8.55 -40.48 3.37
C ARG A 305 8.32 -39.02 2.97
N SER A 306 7.89 -38.14 3.88
CA SER A 306 7.89 -36.68 3.68
C SER A 306 8.97 -35.96 4.50
N SER A 307 10.01 -36.68 4.92
CA SER A 307 11.07 -36.15 5.78
C SER A 307 12.25 -35.58 4.97
N THR A 308 12.04 -34.41 4.37
CA THR A 308 13.15 -33.51 3.98
C THR A 308 12.84 -32.06 4.36
N SER A 309 12.50 -31.81 5.62
CA SER A 309 12.97 -30.65 6.39
C SER A 309 12.40 -30.68 7.81
N LEU A 310 13.30 -30.60 8.79
CA LEU A 310 13.13 -30.21 10.20
C LEU A 310 11.70 -29.93 10.72
N GLY A 311 11.11 -30.94 11.38
CA GLY A 311 10.18 -30.82 12.51
C GLY A 311 8.74 -30.36 12.20
N ASP A 312 7.76 -31.14 12.69
CA ASP A 312 6.29 -30.99 12.87
C ASP A 312 5.63 -29.58 12.97
N SER A 313 6.01 -28.60 12.15
CA SER A 313 5.40 -27.26 12.23
C SER A 313 3.91 -27.38 11.91
N ASN A 314 3.07 -26.58 12.57
CA ASN A 314 1.64 -26.59 12.23
C ASN A 314 1.36 -25.86 10.91
N LEU A 315 2.39 -25.66 10.08
CA LEU A 315 2.31 -24.99 8.80
C LEU A 315 2.68 -26.01 7.72
N ARG A 316 1.69 -26.50 6.98
CA ARG A 316 1.93 -27.34 5.82
C ARG A 316 2.11 -26.48 4.59
N LYS A 317 3.28 -26.56 3.98
CA LYS A 317 3.55 -25.89 2.70
C LYS A 317 2.57 -26.36 1.63
N ILE A 318 1.90 -25.42 0.97
CA ILE A 318 0.93 -25.67 -0.11
C ILE A 318 1.57 -25.35 -1.47
N LYS A 319 2.24 -24.20 -1.57
CA LYS A 319 2.66 -23.65 -2.86
C LYS A 319 3.87 -22.73 -2.72
N ASP A 320 4.72 -22.70 -3.73
CA ASP A 320 5.72 -21.65 -3.94
C ASP A 320 5.34 -20.83 -5.16
N CYS A 321 5.39 -19.51 -5.04
CA CYS A 321 5.20 -18.57 -6.15
C CYS A 321 6.52 -17.82 -6.40
N TYR A 322 7.00 -17.85 -7.64
CA TYR A 322 8.27 -17.25 -8.03
C TYR A 322 8.04 -15.91 -8.74
N VAL A 323 8.80 -14.89 -8.36
CA VAL A 323 8.81 -13.59 -9.05
C VAL A 323 10.24 -13.15 -9.38
N PRO A 324 10.51 -12.63 -10.59
CA PRO A 324 11.87 -12.31 -11.06
C PRO A 324 12.32 -10.90 -10.62
N CYS A 325 12.10 -10.55 -9.36
CA CYS A 325 12.46 -9.27 -8.77
C CYS A 325 12.26 -9.30 -7.25
N GLU A 326 12.68 -8.22 -6.59
CA GLU A 326 12.42 -7.97 -5.17
C GLU A 326 10.92 -7.79 -4.90
N ALA A 327 10.39 -8.58 -3.97
CA ALA A 327 9.03 -8.42 -3.44
C ALA A 327 9.04 -7.44 -2.25
N TYR A 328 7.99 -6.63 -2.10
CA TYR A 328 7.82 -5.68 -1.00
C TYR A 328 6.62 -5.97 -0.12
N ALA A 329 5.55 -6.52 -0.69
CA ALA A 329 4.34 -6.87 0.03
C ALA A 329 3.61 -8.01 -0.68
N VAL A 330 2.84 -8.78 0.08
CA VAL A 330 1.97 -9.86 -0.43
C VAL A 330 0.58 -9.63 0.13
N GLU A 331 -0.44 -9.79 -0.72
CA GLU A 331 -1.84 -9.83 -0.31
C GLU A 331 -2.55 -11.00 -1.00
N LEU A 332 -3.62 -11.50 -0.37
CA LEU A 332 -4.43 -12.59 -0.91
C LEU A 332 -5.82 -12.10 -1.27
N SER A 333 -6.30 -12.56 -2.42
CA SER A 333 -7.69 -12.42 -2.85
C SER A 333 -8.38 -13.79 -2.89
N ALA A 334 -9.61 -13.85 -3.39
CA ALA A 334 -10.36 -15.11 -3.48
C ALA A 334 -9.63 -16.21 -4.29
N THR A 335 -8.89 -15.85 -5.33
CA THR A 335 -8.18 -16.83 -6.21
C THR A 335 -6.75 -16.44 -6.56
N MET A 336 -6.36 -15.18 -6.34
CA MET A 336 -5.05 -14.64 -6.73
C MET A 336 -4.22 -14.28 -5.50
N MET A 337 -2.91 -14.48 -5.58
CA MET A 337 -1.91 -13.85 -4.73
C MET A 337 -1.39 -12.60 -5.43
N LEU A 338 -1.47 -11.45 -4.78
CA LEU A 338 -1.01 -10.16 -5.28
C LEU A 338 0.34 -9.86 -4.64
N ILE A 339 1.37 -9.75 -5.47
CA ILE A 339 2.75 -9.53 -5.03
C ILE A 339 3.17 -8.15 -5.52
N THR A 340 3.45 -7.26 -4.58
CA THR A 340 3.99 -5.94 -4.86
C THR A 340 5.48 -6.07 -5.06
N THR A 341 6.01 -5.63 -6.19
CA THR A 341 7.43 -5.77 -6.53
C THR A 341 8.03 -4.44 -6.96
N SER A 342 9.35 -4.42 -7.21
CA SER A 342 10.03 -3.28 -7.82
C SER A 342 9.57 -2.95 -9.25
N ARG A 343 8.80 -3.84 -9.89
CA ARG A 343 8.32 -3.70 -11.28
C ARG A 343 6.79 -3.57 -11.37
N GLY A 344 6.15 -3.13 -10.29
CA GLY A 344 4.69 -3.06 -10.18
C GLY A 344 4.08 -4.29 -9.49
N VAL A 345 2.78 -4.50 -9.68
CA VAL A 345 2.03 -5.58 -9.03
C VAL A 345 1.90 -6.79 -9.96
N ILE A 346 2.40 -7.93 -9.50
CA ILE A 346 2.26 -9.23 -10.15
C ILE A 346 1.18 -10.01 -9.42
N MET A 347 0.15 -10.42 -10.14
CA MET A 347 -0.89 -11.32 -9.66
C MET A 347 -0.52 -12.75 -10.06
N VAL A 348 -0.56 -13.70 -9.14
CA VAL A 348 -0.36 -15.12 -9.44
C VAL A 348 -1.64 -15.86 -9.13
N ASP A 349 -2.20 -16.56 -10.11
CA ASP A 349 -3.35 -17.43 -9.87
C ASP A 349 -2.93 -18.61 -9.00
N MET A 350 -3.60 -18.76 -7.85
CA MET A 350 -3.27 -19.80 -6.90
C MET A 350 -3.57 -21.20 -7.41
N ARG A 351 -4.42 -21.35 -8.44
CA ARG A 351 -4.74 -22.63 -9.11
C ARG A 351 -3.78 -22.97 -10.23
N THR A 352 -3.50 -22.02 -11.12
CA THR A 352 -2.77 -22.29 -12.38
C THR A 352 -1.30 -21.88 -12.33
N ASP A 353 -0.89 -21.13 -11.31
CA ASP A 353 0.47 -20.58 -11.15
C ASP A 353 0.92 -19.68 -12.30
N GLN A 354 -0.03 -19.11 -13.04
CA GLN A 354 0.24 -18.17 -14.10
C GLN A 354 0.41 -16.76 -13.52
N PRO A 355 1.59 -16.12 -13.66
CA PRO A 355 1.77 -14.74 -13.29
C PRO A 355 1.16 -13.81 -14.35
N GLN A 356 0.44 -12.81 -13.90
CA GLN A 356 -0.17 -11.76 -14.72
C GLN A 356 0.14 -10.38 -14.11
N GLN A 357 0.42 -9.39 -14.94
CA GLN A 357 0.48 -8.01 -14.46
C GLN A 357 -0.92 -7.50 -14.09
N LEU A 358 -1.00 -6.73 -13.01
CA LEU A 358 -2.27 -6.11 -12.57
C LEU A 358 -2.79 -5.10 -13.58
N LEU A 359 -1.91 -4.25 -14.11
CA LEU A 359 -2.27 -3.21 -15.06
C LEU A 359 -2.24 -3.75 -16.50
N ASN A 360 -3.22 -3.34 -17.30
CA ASN A 360 -3.27 -3.71 -18.72
C ASN A 360 -2.31 -2.82 -19.54
N PRO A 361 -1.30 -3.39 -20.21
CA PRO A 361 -0.36 -2.62 -21.02
C PRO A 361 -0.97 -1.91 -22.22
N ALA A 362 -2.17 -2.32 -22.67
CA ALA A 362 -2.87 -1.66 -23.76
C ALA A 362 -3.64 -0.40 -23.32
N ASP A 363 -3.83 -0.14 -22.02
CA ASP A 363 -4.59 1.00 -21.55
C ASP A 363 -3.75 2.28 -21.50
N LYS A 364 -3.96 3.15 -22.50
CA LYS A 364 -3.29 4.46 -22.60
C LYS A 364 -3.59 5.38 -21.42
N ASN A 365 -4.69 5.18 -20.69
CA ASN A 365 -5.03 6.02 -19.53
C ASN A 365 -4.15 5.75 -18.32
N LEU A 366 -3.44 4.62 -18.31
CA LEU A 366 -2.59 4.13 -17.22
C LEU A 366 -1.10 4.16 -17.58
N SER A 367 -0.74 4.67 -18.78
CA SER A 367 0.65 4.73 -19.25
C SER A 367 1.56 5.47 -18.28
N PHE A 368 1.07 6.52 -17.63
CA PHE A 368 1.82 7.32 -16.65
C PHE A 368 2.29 6.50 -15.43
N ILE A 369 1.51 5.49 -14.99
CA ILE A 369 1.91 4.59 -13.89
C ILE A 369 2.89 3.57 -14.42
N MET A 370 2.58 2.97 -15.58
CA MET A 370 3.42 1.93 -16.17
C MET A 370 4.82 2.41 -16.55
N GLU A 371 4.95 3.65 -17.02
CA GLU A 371 6.24 4.28 -17.30
C GLU A 371 7.04 4.46 -16.01
N ARG A 372 6.38 4.92 -14.94
CA ARG A 372 6.96 5.10 -13.62
C ARG A 372 7.33 3.79 -12.91
N GLU A 373 6.67 2.68 -13.26
CA GLU A 373 7.03 1.32 -12.82
C GLU A 373 8.17 0.71 -13.66
N LYS A 374 8.37 1.18 -14.90
CA LYS A 374 9.40 0.69 -15.82
C LYS A 374 10.74 1.40 -15.66
N GLU A 375 10.75 2.69 -15.28
CA GLU A 375 11.98 3.47 -15.12
C GLU A 375 12.95 2.73 -14.16
N PRO A 376 14.04 2.14 -14.67
CA PRO A 376 15.00 1.48 -13.81
C PRO A 376 15.70 2.56 -13.00
N THR A 377 15.84 2.32 -11.70
CA THR A 377 16.54 3.11 -10.68
C THR A 377 18.06 3.28 -10.95
N ALA A 378 18.50 3.21 -12.21
CA ALA A 378 19.89 3.35 -12.64
C ALA A 378 20.44 4.77 -12.40
N LEU A 379 19.56 5.77 -12.37
CA LEU A 379 19.86 7.10 -11.83
C LEU A 379 19.18 7.16 -10.47
N ASN A 380 19.96 7.19 -9.38
CA ASN A 380 19.52 7.25 -7.97
C ASN A 380 18.66 8.49 -7.60
N LEU A 381 17.94 9.10 -8.56
CA LEU A 381 17.16 10.32 -8.39
C LEU A 381 15.68 10.08 -8.05
N ARG A 382 15.15 8.86 -8.22
CA ARG A 382 13.75 8.53 -7.85
C ARG A 382 13.65 7.18 -7.14
N GLN A 383 12.95 7.15 -6.01
CA GLN A 383 12.52 5.90 -5.39
C GLN A 383 11.48 5.24 -6.30
N SER A 384 11.58 3.94 -6.51
CA SER A 384 10.58 3.19 -7.27
C SER A 384 9.20 3.41 -6.65
N THR A 385 8.18 3.61 -7.46
CA THR A 385 6.81 3.81 -6.98
C THR A 385 6.37 2.55 -6.27
N LYS A 386 6.44 2.54 -4.95
CA LYS A 386 5.99 1.40 -4.16
C LYS A 386 4.48 1.49 -4.06
N ARG A 387 3.79 0.43 -4.49
CA ARG A 387 2.37 0.30 -4.17
C ARG A 387 2.23 0.14 -2.66
N ILE A 388 1.29 0.88 -2.10
CA ILE A 388 1.00 0.92 -0.66
C ILE A 388 -0.13 -0.06 -0.33
N ALA A 389 -1.25 0.00 -1.06
CA ALA A 389 -2.47 -0.75 -0.71
C ALA A 389 -3.38 -1.00 -1.93
N ILE A 390 -4.25 -2.01 -1.85
CA ILE A 390 -5.31 -2.32 -2.82
C ILE A 390 -6.58 -2.52 -2.02
N PHE A 391 -7.60 -1.73 -2.35
CA PHE A 391 -8.91 -1.83 -1.72
C PHE A 391 -9.91 -2.28 -2.77
N ARG A 392 -10.65 -3.35 -2.48
CA ARG A 392 -11.79 -3.74 -3.30
C ARG A 392 -12.92 -2.75 -3.07
N ALA A 393 -13.38 -2.12 -4.15
CA ALA A 393 -14.57 -1.29 -4.15
C ALA A 393 -15.78 -2.08 -4.65
N PRO A 394 -17.02 -1.62 -4.39
CA PRO A 394 -18.22 -2.20 -4.98
C PRO A 394 -18.13 -2.30 -6.50
N ARG A 395 -18.91 -3.21 -7.09
CA ARG A 395 -19.01 -3.40 -8.57
C ARG A 395 -17.70 -3.87 -9.24
N ASN A 396 -16.87 -4.61 -8.53
CA ASN A 396 -15.59 -5.16 -9.03
C ASN A 396 -14.57 -4.09 -9.45
N HIS A 397 -14.65 -2.90 -8.85
CA HIS A 397 -13.59 -1.91 -8.96
C HIS A 397 -12.54 -2.14 -7.87
N TYR A 398 -11.32 -1.66 -8.14
CA TYR A 398 -10.21 -1.71 -7.19
C TYR A 398 -9.59 -0.31 -7.10
N PHE A 399 -9.36 0.16 -5.87
CA PHE A 399 -8.52 1.31 -5.61
C PHE A 399 -7.10 0.81 -5.38
N ILE A 400 -6.16 1.27 -6.18
CA ILE A 400 -4.75 0.96 -6.03
C ILE A 400 -4.05 2.24 -5.55
N CYS A 401 -3.44 2.16 -4.37
CA CYS A 401 -2.74 3.28 -3.76
C CYS A 401 -1.24 3.12 -4.01
N TYR A 402 -0.63 4.15 -4.59
CA TYR A 402 0.80 4.22 -4.87
C TYR A 402 1.45 5.26 -3.96
N ASP A 403 2.72 5.05 -3.62
CA ASP A 403 3.54 6.03 -2.93
C ASP A 403 3.79 7.23 -3.87
N GLY A 404 3.38 8.41 -3.40
CA GLY A 404 3.16 9.60 -4.23
C GLY A 404 4.40 10.46 -4.48
N ASN A 405 5.58 10.05 -4.02
CA ASN A 405 6.79 10.91 -4.02
C ASN A 405 7.25 11.41 -5.39
#